data_AF-A0AAJ3VCV7-F1
#
_entry.id   AF-A0AAJ3VCV7-F1
#
_cell.length_a   1.000
_cell.length_b   1.000
_cell.length_c   1.000
_cell.angle_alpha   90.00
_cell.angle_beta   90.00
_cell.angle_gamma   90.00
#
_symmetry.space_group_name_H-M   'P 1'
#
loop_
_entity.id
_entity.type
_entity.pdbx_description
1 polymer ?
#
loop_
_entity_poly.entity_id
_entity_poly.type
_entity_poly.pdbx_seq_one_letter_code
_entity_poly.pdbx_strand_id
1 'polypeptide(L)'
;MYATIAALLVAMFALPTTMHAQTEYALTIAGTKVTSANCNDLSKINGVSGTVKYDPTTKVLTLQNAVIKSTGKNEGIDSKIGGLTISVIGTNSITADGFSALRTDQTHTTITGGGKLVLSGEYFGLYAMWKSSVTIEDCEIECDGSFGTNNDNAEITINNSTITAKSKKSYETMRGIQKLTLNGCAITEPEGAVYDPALRGIALNGELVYGKVVIKGESVTEYGLTICGVEITSANYNALSKIDGVSGTVSYDPGNKLLTLQNATISYDKNNAIVSYIDGLMIKVIGTNTLTAVDNATLSFRKPLTIMGGGVLNVKSKTDCAIFANETNLTIDNCTVNAESGAYAIAGKNGSSEKFTIRNATVTAIGTGNGSICDFAELNLKGCNITEPSGAKFDPSMKCVVLNGETVKSKVVIKKDPTAIETPTADNTAVQGIYTLSGVRMSGELKDLPKGVYIVNGKKVVKQ
;
A
#
# COMPACT_ATOMS: atom_id res chain seq x y z
N MET A 1 64.48 -44.64 45.64
CA MET A 1 64.16 -45.70 44.65
C MET A 1 63.19 -45.08 43.65
N TYR A 2 63.48 -45.23 42.37
CA TYR A 2 63.01 -44.42 41.23
C TYR A 2 61.49 -44.15 41.17
N ALA A 3 61.16 -42.90 40.83
CA ALA A 3 59.83 -42.44 40.45
C ALA A 3 59.61 -42.58 38.93
N THR A 4 58.33 -42.68 38.55
CA THR A 4 57.74 -42.53 37.18
C THR A 4 58.13 -43.63 36.17
N ILE A 5 57.22 -44.23 35.39
CA ILE A 5 56.19 -43.66 34.52
C ILE A 5 54.99 -44.62 34.44
N ALA A 6 53.77 -44.12 34.68
CA ALA A 6 52.52 -44.79 34.27
C ALA A 6 52.08 -44.21 32.93
N ALA A 7 51.99 -45.05 31.91
CA ALA A 7 51.49 -44.68 30.59
C ALA A 7 49.95 -44.53 30.65
N LEU A 8 49.45 -43.31 30.45
CA LEU A 8 48.03 -43.05 30.27
C LEU A 8 47.70 -43.10 28.77
N LEU A 9 47.12 -44.22 28.31
CA LEU A 9 46.62 -44.36 26.95
C LEU A 9 45.24 -43.68 26.87
N VAL A 10 45.17 -42.46 26.34
CA VAL A 10 43.89 -41.79 26.05
C VAL A 10 43.41 -42.24 24.67
N ALA A 11 42.49 -43.21 24.64
CA ALA A 11 41.75 -43.54 23.43
C ALA A 11 40.76 -42.40 23.11
N MET A 12 41.06 -41.62 22.06
CA MET A 12 40.07 -40.72 21.45
C MET A 12 38.97 -41.57 20.79
N PHE A 13 37.82 -41.70 21.44
CA PHE A 13 36.60 -42.13 20.77
C PHE A 13 36.12 -40.97 19.89
N ALA A 14 36.34 -41.08 18.57
CA ALA A 14 35.61 -40.27 17.61
C ALA A 14 34.14 -40.69 17.68
N LEU A 15 33.30 -39.86 18.30
CA LEU A 15 31.85 -40.00 18.18
C LEU A 15 31.49 -39.87 16.70
N PRO A 16 30.68 -40.77 16.11
CA PRO A 16 30.15 -40.55 14.77
C PRO A 16 29.30 -39.28 14.84
N THR A 17 29.76 -38.20 14.21
CA THR A 17 28.91 -37.04 13.96
C THR A 17 27.76 -37.53 13.09
N THR A 18 26.54 -37.51 13.63
CA THR A 18 25.32 -37.75 12.86
C THR A 18 25.23 -36.66 11.79
N MET A 19 25.67 -36.99 10.58
CA MET A 19 25.49 -36.16 9.39
C MET A 19 23.98 -36.14 9.11
N HIS A 20 23.30 -35.09 9.56
CA HIS A 20 21.91 -34.86 9.15
C HIS A 20 21.85 -34.74 7.62
N ALA A 21 20.89 -35.41 6.99
CA ALA A 21 20.69 -35.30 5.55
C ALA A 21 20.42 -33.84 5.18
N GLN A 22 21.38 -33.21 4.50
CA GLN A 22 21.28 -31.84 4.05
C GLN A 22 20.33 -31.80 2.84
N THR A 23 19.24 -31.04 2.96
CA THR A 23 18.31 -30.87 1.85
C THR A 23 18.93 -29.88 0.87
N GLU A 24 19.06 -30.27 -0.38
CA GLU A 24 19.50 -29.37 -1.45
C GLU A 24 18.28 -28.77 -2.14
N TYR A 25 18.28 -27.45 -2.34
CA TYR A 25 17.23 -26.76 -3.06
C TYR A 25 17.65 -26.56 -4.51
N ALA A 26 16.68 -26.44 -5.41
CA ALA A 26 16.92 -26.15 -6.83
C ALA A 26 17.22 -24.65 -7.05
N LEU A 27 18.17 -24.13 -6.27
CA LEU A 27 18.60 -22.75 -6.24
C LEU A 27 20.13 -22.71 -6.08
N THR A 28 20.79 -21.94 -6.93
CA THR A 28 22.22 -21.68 -6.89
C THR A 28 22.44 -20.17 -6.86
N ILE A 29 23.33 -19.71 -5.97
CA ILE A 29 23.70 -18.31 -5.83
C ILE A 29 25.22 -18.20 -5.99
N ALA A 30 25.68 -17.41 -6.96
CA ALA A 30 27.10 -17.23 -7.31
C ALA A 30 27.87 -18.56 -7.42
N GLY A 31 27.27 -19.55 -8.09
CA GLY A 31 27.84 -20.90 -8.26
C GLY A 31 27.77 -21.83 -7.04
N THR A 32 27.24 -21.37 -5.90
CA THR A 32 27.07 -22.19 -4.69
C THR A 32 25.64 -22.68 -4.55
N LYS A 33 25.47 -23.99 -4.34
CA LYS A 33 24.15 -24.60 -4.15
C LYS A 33 23.54 -24.19 -2.81
N VAL A 34 22.27 -23.82 -2.82
CA VAL A 34 21.52 -23.48 -1.60
C VAL A 34 20.96 -24.76 -0.99
N THR A 35 21.08 -24.86 0.33
CA THR A 35 20.77 -26.05 1.11
C THR A 35 20.16 -25.66 2.46
N SER A 36 19.62 -26.63 3.19
CA SER A 36 19.11 -26.40 4.55
C SER A 36 20.16 -25.86 5.54
N ALA A 37 21.46 -26.02 5.24
CA ALA A 37 22.55 -25.54 6.10
C ALA A 37 22.90 -24.06 5.88
N ASN A 38 22.68 -23.51 4.68
CA ASN A 38 23.08 -22.14 4.33
C ASN A 38 21.92 -21.22 3.95
N CYS A 39 20.69 -21.73 3.78
CA CYS A 39 19.57 -20.93 3.28
C CYS A 39 19.22 -19.72 4.15
N ASN A 40 19.43 -19.79 5.47
CA ASN A 40 19.11 -18.67 6.37
C ASN A 40 20.11 -17.50 6.30
N ASP A 41 21.30 -17.72 5.75
CA ASP A 41 22.34 -16.69 5.58
C ASP A 41 23.29 -17.07 4.44
N LEU A 42 23.02 -16.46 3.28
CA LEU A 42 23.79 -16.66 2.05
C LEU A 42 24.92 -15.64 1.87
N SER A 43 25.06 -14.68 2.80
CA SER A 43 26.14 -13.68 2.76
C SER A 43 27.54 -14.28 2.93
N LYS A 44 27.62 -15.53 3.39
CA LYS A 44 28.87 -16.29 3.51
C LYS A 44 29.39 -16.84 2.18
N ILE A 45 28.58 -16.79 1.11
CA ILE A 45 29.00 -17.19 -0.23
C ILE A 45 29.96 -16.13 -0.77
N ASN A 46 31.07 -16.56 -1.36
CA ASN A 46 32.04 -15.63 -1.96
C ASN A 46 31.37 -14.79 -3.06
N GLY A 47 31.58 -13.47 -3.01
CA GLY A 47 30.95 -12.52 -3.91
C GLY A 47 29.55 -12.08 -3.50
N VAL A 48 29.01 -12.55 -2.36
CA VAL A 48 27.73 -12.13 -1.81
C VAL A 48 27.91 -11.19 -0.62
N SER A 49 27.18 -10.07 -0.59
CA SER A 49 27.09 -9.17 0.56
C SER A 49 25.68 -8.57 0.69
N GLY A 50 25.45 -7.82 1.77
CA GLY A 50 24.10 -7.41 2.19
C GLY A 50 23.32 -8.57 2.80
N THR A 51 21.99 -8.43 2.90
CA THR A 51 21.14 -9.50 3.43
C THR A 51 20.60 -10.34 2.29
N VAL A 52 21.06 -11.60 2.22
CA VAL A 52 20.58 -12.61 1.27
C VAL A 52 20.20 -13.86 2.05
N LYS A 53 18.92 -14.23 2.00
CA LYS A 53 18.40 -15.43 2.68
C LYS A 53 17.25 -16.05 1.89
N TYR A 54 17.14 -17.35 1.94
CA TYR A 54 16.09 -18.14 1.31
C TYR A 54 15.30 -18.90 2.38
N ASP A 55 13.98 -18.66 2.43
CA ASP A 55 13.07 -19.45 3.24
C ASP A 55 12.45 -20.56 2.37
N PRO A 56 12.78 -21.84 2.61
CA PRO A 56 12.25 -22.96 1.83
C PRO A 56 10.75 -23.22 2.07
N THR A 57 10.19 -22.78 3.20
CA THR A 57 8.78 -22.99 3.56
C THR A 57 7.88 -22.10 2.72
N THR A 58 8.25 -20.82 2.60
CA THR A 58 7.51 -19.81 1.84
C THR A 58 8.03 -19.65 0.40
N LYS A 59 9.17 -20.26 0.07
CA LYS A 59 9.89 -20.11 -1.20
C LYS A 59 10.27 -18.65 -1.49
N VAL A 60 10.63 -17.91 -0.46
CA VAL A 60 11.02 -16.50 -0.57
C VAL A 60 12.54 -16.36 -0.48
N LEU A 61 13.16 -15.84 -1.55
CA LEU A 61 14.52 -15.33 -1.54
C LEU A 61 14.47 -13.82 -1.24
N THR A 62 14.92 -13.43 -0.05
CA THR A 62 15.03 -12.02 0.33
C THR A 62 16.37 -11.46 -0.10
N LEU A 63 16.35 -10.33 -0.82
CA LEU A 63 17.49 -9.50 -1.18
C LEU A 63 17.28 -8.12 -0.57
N GLN A 64 18.09 -7.76 0.43
CA GLN A 64 18.04 -6.42 1.02
C GLN A 64 19.42 -5.77 0.99
N ASN A 65 19.53 -4.71 0.18
CA ASN A 65 20.79 -4.04 -0.16
C ASN A 65 21.90 -5.04 -0.53
N ALA A 66 21.51 -6.09 -1.25
CA ALA A 66 22.34 -7.22 -1.59
C ALA A 66 23.23 -6.94 -2.80
N VAL A 67 24.44 -7.48 -2.77
CA VAL A 67 25.34 -7.51 -3.92
C VAL A 67 25.73 -8.96 -4.14
N ILE A 68 25.44 -9.50 -5.32
CA ILE A 68 25.82 -10.85 -5.74
C ILE A 68 26.73 -10.72 -6.96
N LYS A 69 27.99 -11.11 -6.81
CA LYS A 69 28.99 -11.13 -7.88
C LYS A 69 29.42 -12.56 -8.16
N SER A 70 29.02 -13.09 -9.30
CA SER A 70 29.41 -14.41 -9.78
C SER A 70 30.50 -14.27 -10.84
N THR A 71 31.54 -15.10 -10.74
CA THR A 71 32.68 -15.10 -11.67
C THR A 71 32.73 -16.40 -12.46
N GLY A 72 33.36 -16.36 -13.63
CA GLY A 72 33.46 -17.51 -14.53
C GLY A 72 32.13 -17.81 -15.24
N LYS A 73 31.81 -19.10 -15.44
CA LYS A 73 30.65 -19.51 -16.25
C LYS A 73 29.32 -19.56 -15.50
N ASN A 74 29.33 -19.24 -14.21
CA ASN A 74 28.15 -19.39 -13.35
C ASN A 74 27.22 -18.17 -13.50
N GLU A 75 25.92 -18.43 -13.46
CA GLU A 75 24.90 -17.41 -13.27
C GLU A 75 25.03 -16.74 -11.89
N GLY A 76 24.46 -15.55 -11.75
CA GLY A 76 24.37 -14.86 -10.45
C GLY A 76 23.37 -15.56 -9.53
N ILE A 77 22.16 -15.78 -10.05
CA ILE A 77 21.12 -16.60 -9.47
C ILE A 77 20.62 -17.56 -10.55
N ASP A 78 20.57 -18.85 -10.25
CA ASP A 78 19.92 -19.88 -11.07
C ASP A 78 18.87 -20.61 -10.24
N SER A 79 17.62 -20.62 -10.71
CA SER A 79 16.51 -21.26 -10.02
C SER A 79 15.66 -22.16 -10.91
N LYS A 80 15.32 -23.32 -10.35
CA LYS A 80 14.27 -24.22 -10.84
C LYS A 80 13.21 -24.48 -9.77
N ILE A 81 13.04 -23.53 -8.85
CA ILE A 81 11.99 -23.59 -7.81
C ILE A 81 10.67 -23.09 -8.40
N GLY A 82 9.67 -23.97 -8.44
CA GLY A 82 8.31 -23.60 -8.83
C GLY A 82 7.68 -22.65 -7.81
N GLY A 83 7.38 -21.43 -8.24
CA GLY A 83 6.77 -20.39 -7.39
C GLY A 83 7.76 -19.65 -6.51
N LEU A 84 9.03 -19.50 -6.95
CA LEU A 84 10.00 -18.69 -6.23
C LEU A 84 9.53 -17.23 -6.18
N THR A 85 9.56 -16.62 -5.00
CA THR A 85 9.41 -15.17 -4.84
C THR A 85 10.76 -14.55 -4.49
N ILE A 86 11.22 -13.57 -5.26
CA ILE A 86 12.39 -12.75 -4.97
C ILE A 86 11.88 -11.42 -4.40
N SER A 87 12.09 -11.22 -3.10
CA SER A 87 11.72 -9.99 -2.38
C SER A 87 12.91 -9.03 -2.40
N VAL A 88 12.79 -7.95 -3.17
CA VAL A 88 13.80 -6.92 -3.44
C VAL A 88 13.51 -5.72 -2.55
N ILE A 89 14.36 -5.48 -1.56
CA ILE A 89 14.26 -4.38 -0.60
C ILE A 89 15.48 -3.47 -0.74
N GLY A 90 15.28 -2.16 -0.85
CA GLY A 90 16.38 -1.23 -1.10
C GLY A 90 16.99 -1.39 -2.50
N THR A 91 18.30 -1.16 -2.65
CA THR A 91 18.99 -1.28 -3.95
C THR A 91 19.87 -2.52 -3.97
N ASN A 92 19.57 -3.45 -4.88
CA ASN A 92 20.23 -4.74 -4.99
C ASN A 92 20.94 -4.86 -6.34
N SER A 93 22.03 -5.61 -6.41
CA SER A 93 22.75 -5.86 -7.66
C SER A 93 23.16 -7.32 -7.80
N ILE A 94 22.93 -7.87 -8.98
CA ILE A 94 23.36 -9.21 -9.39
C ILE A 94 24.19 -9.04 -10.65
N THR A 95 25.47 -9.37 -10.55
CA THR A 95 26.43 -9.32 -11.65
C THR A 95 27.02 -10.70 -11.85
N ALA A 96 27.01 -11.19 -13.09
CA ALA A 96 27.56 -12.47 -13.45
C ALA A 96 28.40 -12.36 -14.72
N ASP A 97 29.61 -12.93 -14.69
CA ASP A 97 30.40 -13.15 -15.89
C ASP A 97 29.82 -14.29 -16.75
N GLY A 98 28.95 -15.13 -16.17
CA GLY A 98 28.24 -16.18 -16.86
C GLY A 98 27.12 -15.67 -17.76
N PHE A 99 26.37 -16.60 -18.35
CA PHE A 99 25.39 -16.30 -19.39
C PHE A 99 24.35 -15.25 -18.98
N SER A 100 23.86 -15.33 -17.74
CA SER A 100 22.83 -14.44 -17.22
C SER A 100 23.02 -14.06 -15.75
N ALA A 101 22.55 -12.86 -15.37
CA ALA A 101 22.54 -12.45 -13.96
C ALA A 101 21.50 -13.24 -13.16
N LEU A 102 20.26 -13.28 -13.65
CA LEU A 102 19.14 -14.03 -13.07
C LEU A 102 18.57 -15.00 -14.10
N ARG A 103 18.60 -16.29 -13.77
CA ARG A 103 18.01 -17.37 -14.56
C ARG A 103 16.88 -18.04 -13.81
N THR A 104 15.77 -18.28 -14.52
CA THR A 104 14.66 -19.11 -14.07
C THR A 104 14.30 -20.12 -15.15
N ASP A 105 14.19 -21.40 -14.81
CA ASP A 105 14.08 -22.51 -15.77
C ASP A 105 12.94 -23.47 -15.40
N GLN A 106 11.96 -23.61 -16.30
CA GLN A 106 10.75 -24.43 -16.17
C GLN A 106 9.84 -24.06 -14.99
N THR A 107 9.87 -22.80 -14.55
CA THR A 107 9.12 -22.36 -13.36
C THR A 107 8.50 -20.99 -13.50
N HIS A 108 7.58 -20.69 -12.57
CA HIS A 108 7.11 -19.34 -12.31
C HIS A 108 8.00 -18.67 -11.26
N THR A 109 8.43 -17.43 -11.51
CA THR A 109 9.17 -16.60 -10.55
C THR A 109 8.52 -15.23 -10.42
N THR A 110 8.28 -14.80 -9.19
CA THR A 110 7.80 -13.45 -8.87
C THR A 110 8.96 -12.60 -8.36
N ILE A 111 9.10 -11.37 -8.85
CA ILE A 111 10.04 -10.36 -8.33
C ILE A 111 9.18 -9.21 -7.78
N THR A 112 9.30 -8.93 -6.49
CA THR A 112 8.46 -7.93 -5.79
C THR A 112 9.25 -7.26 -4.66
N GLY A 113 8.64 -6.35 -3.90
CA GLY A 113 9.21 -5.79 -2.66
C GLY A 113 9.51 -4.30 -2.69
N GLY A 114 9.18 -3.57 -3.77
CA GLY A 114 9.33 -2.11 -3.83
C GLY A 114 10.73 -1.62 -4.20
N GLY A 115 11.74 -2.50 -4.14
CA GLY A 115 13.14 -2.13 -4.32
C GLY A 115 13.61 -2.05 -5.77
N LYS A 116 14.87 -1.64 -5.92
CA LYS A 116 15.62 -1.61 -7.18
C LYS A 116 16.49 -2.86 -7.32
N LEU A 117 16.48 -3.47 -8.50
CA LEU A 117 17.31 -4.63 -8.85
C LEU A 117 18.11 -4.35 -10.13
N VAL A 118 19.43 -4.28 -9.98
CA VAL A 118 20.36 -4.15 -11.09
C VAL A 118 20.83 -5.55 -11.51
N LEU A 119 20.61 -5.90 -12.78
CA LEU A 119 20.94 -7.20 -13.37
C LEU A 119 21.94 -7.02 -14.50
N SER A 120 23.11 -7.65 -14.38
CA SER A 120 24.15 -7.64 -15.42
C SER A 120 24.70 -9.04 -15.64
N GLY A 121 24.37 -9.65 -16.77
CA GLY A 121 24.98 -10.91 -17.24
C GLY A 121 25.78 -10.68 -18.51
N GLU A 122 26.50 -11.72 -18.96
CA GLU A 122 27.24 -11.64 -20.22
C GLU A 122 26.31 -11.43 -21.42
N TYR A 123 25.16 -12.12 -21.45
CA TYR A 123 24.17 -12.04 -22.52
C TYR A 123 22.82 -11.53 -22.02
N PHE A 124 22.34 -12.03 -20.88
CA PHE A 124 21.03 -11.67 -20.33
C PHE A 124 21.15 -11.05 -18.94
N GLY A 125 20.46 -9.95 -18.70
CA GLY A 125 20.20 -9.50 -17.33
C GLY A 125 19.21 -10.45 -16.65
N LEU A 126 18.07 -10.67 -17.32
CA LEU A 126 17.03 -11.60 -16.91
C LEU A 126 16.80 -12.64 -18.00
N TYR A 127 17.01 -13.91 -17.65
CA TYR A 127 16.84 -15.04 -18.55
C TYR A 127 15.71 -15.96 -18.06
N ALA A 128 14.51 -15.75 -18.60
CA ALA A 128 13.34 -16.59 -18.38
C ALA A 128 13.39 -17.77 -19.36
N MET A 129 14.04 -18.86 -18.97
CA MET A 129 14.31 -19.99 -19.84
C MET A 129 13.04 -20.81 -20.19
N TRP A 130 13.19 -22.11 -20.45
CA TRP A 130 12.21 -22.91 -21.17
C TRP A 130 10.90 -23.02 -20.39
N LYS A 131 9.80 -22.51 -20.97
CA LYS A 131 8.45 -22.52 -20.35
C LYS A 131 8.44 -21.81 -18.99
N SER A 132 9.36 -20.87 -18.78
CA SER A 132 9.37 -20.06 -17.58
C SER A 132 8.42 -18.88 -17.72
N SER A 133 7.82 -18.48 -16.60
CA SER A 133 7.07 -17.23 -16.51
C SER A 133 7.63 -16.35 -15.41
N VAL A 134 7.67 -15.05 -15.66
CA VAL A 134 8.17 -14.06 -14.71
C VAL A 134 7.12 -12.99 -14.49
N THR A 135 6.76 -12.76 -13.23
CA THR A 135 5.93 -11.63 -12.81
C THR A 135 6.79 -10.64 -12.04
N ILE A 136 6.75 -9.37 -12.41
CA ILE A 136 7.46 -8.29 -11.74
C ILE A 136 6.43 -7.31 -11.19
N GLU A 137 6.48 -7.03 -9.89
CA GLU A 137 5.46 -6.25 -9.18
C GLU A 137 6.12 -5.14 -8.36
N ASP A 138 5.70 -3.90 -8.63
CA ASP A 138 6.12 -2.71 -7.88
C ASP A 138 7.65 -2.59 -7.72
N CYS A 139 8.43 -2.92 -8.75
CA CYS A 139 9.90 -2.88 -8.71
C CYS A 139 10.51 -1.95 -9.76
N GLU A 140 11.74 -1.51 -9.51
CA GLU A 140 12.62 -0.94 -10.52
C GLU A 140 13.66 -1.99 -10.93
N ILE A 141 13.73 -2.35 -12.22
CA ILE A 141 14.77 -3.24 -12.73
C ILE A 141 15.61 -2.50 -13.76
N GLU A 142 16.93 -2.51 -13.57
CA GLU A 142 17.90 -2.10 -14.56
C GLU A 142 18.62 -3.34 -15.10
N CYS A 143 18.43 -3.66 -16.37
CA CYS A 143 19.07 -4.78 -17.05
C CYS A 143 20.15 -4.28 -18.00
N ASP A 144 21.39 -4.60 -17.66
CA ASP A 144 22.56 -4.44 -18.50
C ASP A 144 22.87 -5.80 -19.16
N GLY A 145 22.08 -6.11 -20.19
CA GLY A 145 21.95 -7.40 -20.83
C GLY A 145 20.54 -7.58 -21.43
N SER A 146 20.37 -8.58 -22.29
CA SER A 146 19.06 -8.92 -22.86
C SER A 146 18.07 -9.37 -21.76
N PHE A 147 16.79 -9.14 -22.00
CA PHE A 147 15.69 -9.46 -21.08
C PHE A 147 14.69 -10.36 -21.79
N GLY A 148 14.46 -11.57 -21.26
CA GLY A 148 13.58 -12.57 -21.86
C GLY A 148 14.32 -13.88 -22.12
N THR A 149 14.32 -14.37 -23.36
CA THR A 149 14.90 -15.68 -23.69
C THR A 149 15.26 -15.83 -25.17
N ASN A 150 16.02 -16.87 -25.49
CA ASN A 150 16.31 -17.32 -26.86
C ASN A 150 15.42 -18.50 -27.31
N ASN A 151 14.49 -18.95 -26.46
CA ASN A 151 13.60 -20.09 -26.74
C ASN A 151 12.19 -19.69 -27.22
N ASP A 152 11.95 -18.38 -27.37
CA ASP A 152 10.70 -17.79 -27.87
C ASP A 152 9.41 -18.23 -27.15
N ASN A 153 9.52 -18.56 -25.87
CA ASN A 153 8.46 -19.15 -25.05
C ASN A 153 8.35 -18.56 -23.63
N ALA A 154 8.98 -17.42 -23.37
CA ALA A 154 8.84 -16.75 -22.07
C ALA A 154 7.48 -16.04 -21.98
N GLU A 155 6.81 -16.17 -20.84
CA GLU A 155 5.66 -15.34 -20.48
C GLU A 155 6.07 -14.33 -19.41
N ILE A 156 5.92 -13.04 -19.70
CA ILE A 156 6.34 -11.97 -18.78
C ILE A 156 5.15 -11.07 -18.45
N THR A 157 4.95 -10.84 -17.17
CA THR A 157 3.98 -9.89 -16.65
C THR A 157 4.70 -8.80 -15.86
N ILE A 158 4.42 -7.54 -16.18
CA ILE A 158 5.00 -6.37 -15.51
C ILE A 158 3.85 -5.56 -14.94
N ASN A 159 3.81 -5.45 -13.61
CA ASN A 159 2.79 -4.76 -12.85
C ASN A 159 3.42 -3.55 -12.15
N ASN A 160 3.00 -2.34 -12.51
CA ASN A 160 3.40 -1.06 -11.91
C ASN A 160 4.93 -0.88 -11.77
N SER A 161 5.70 -1.55 -12.62
CA SER A 161 7.15 -1.65 -12.47
C SER A 161 7.85 -0.88 -13.58
N THR A 162 9.03 -0.34 -13.25
CA THR A 162 9.89 0.32 -14.23
C THR A 162 11.01 -0.63 -14.63
N ILE A 163 11.10 -0.96 -15.91
CA ILE A 163 12.19 -1.76 -16.48
C ILE A 163 13.00 -0.87 -17.43
N THR A 164 14.29 -0.74 -17.17
CA THR A 164 15.25 -0.16 -18.12
C THR A 164 16.19 -1.27 -18.56
N ALA A 165 16.08 -1.70 -19.81
CA ALA A 165 16.94 -2.74 -20.36
C ALA A 165 17.78 -2.19 -21.50
N LYS A 166 19.03 -2.67 -21.61
CA LYS A 166 19.88 -2.41 -22.77
C LYS A 166 20.77 -3.63 -22.97
N SER A 167 20.74 -4.24 -24.16
CA SER A 167 21.65 -5.34 -24.45
C SER A 167 23.10 -4.87 -24.59
N LYS A 168 24.05 -5.73 -24.21
CA LYS A 168 25.51 -5.50 -24.38
C LYS A 168 26.07 -6.07 -25.67
N LYS A 169 25.42 -7.12 -26.18
CA LYS A 169 25.95 -8.06 -27.17
C LYS A 169 24.90 -8.33 -28.26
N SER A 170 25.13 -9.37 -29.06
CA SER A 170 24.38 -9.72 -30.27
C SER A 170 22.89 -10.06 -30.11
N TYR A 171 22.34 -10.05 -28.88
CA TYR A 171 20.91 -10.27 -28.68
C TYR A 171 20.16 -8.94 -28.61
N GLU A 172 18.92 -8.97 -29.08
CA GLU A 172 17.99 -7.87 -28.95
C GLU A 172 17.63 -7.63 -27.47
N THR A 173 17.27 -6.41 -27.11
CA THR A 173 17.14 -5.97 -25.71
C THR A 173 16.01 -6.68 -24.97
N MET A 174 14.83 -6.84 -25.60
CA MET A 174 13.70 -7.58 -25.04
C MET A 174 13.16 -8.57 -26.06
N ARG A 175 13.47 -9.87 -25.90
CA ARG A 175 13.23 -10.91 -26.91
C ARG A 175 12.79 -12.26 -26.36
N GLY A 176 12.25 -13.09 -27.25
CA GLY A 176 11.74 -14.43 -26.96
C GLY A 176 10.53 -14.47 -26.02
N ILE A 177 9.84 -13.35 -25.88
CA ILE A 177 8.67 -13.16 -25.03
C ILE A 177 7.43 -13.56 -25.83
N GLN A 178 6.94 -14.78 -25.61
CA GLN A 178 5.74 -15.32 -26.23
C GLN A 178 4.49 -14.52 -25.84
N LYS A 179 4.46 -14.02 -24.61
CA LYS A 179 3.37 -13.20 -24.08
C LYS A 179 3.95 -12.15 -23.15
N LEU A 180 3.67 -10.88 -23.45
CA LEU A 180 3.96 -9.75 -22.57
C LEU A 180 2.64 -9.16 -22.06
N THR A 181 2.50 -9.04 -20.74
CA THR A 181 1.37 -8.36 -20.09
C THR A 181 1.90 -7.15 -19.34
N LEU A 182 1.36 -5.97 -19.63
CA LEU A 182 1.72 -4.71 -18.97
C LEU A 182 0.50 -4.17 -18.23
N ASN A 183 0.59 -4.06 -16.90
CA ASN A 183 -0.45 -3.48 -16.04
C ASN A 183 0.13 -2.26 -15.31
N GLY A 184 -0.52 -1.10 -15.42
CA GLY A 184 -0.02 0.14 -14.81
C GLY A 184 1.39 0.51 -15.27
N CYS A 185 1.75 0.17 -16.50
CA CYS A 185 3.03 0.50 -17.11
C CYS A 185 2.91 0.54 -18.64
N ALA A 186 3.82 1.25 -19.30
CA ALA A 186 3.85 1.39 -20.76
C ALA A 186 5.29 1.39 -21.29
N ILE A 187 5.46 0.96 -22.54
CA ILE A 187 6.73 1.11 -23.26
C ILE A 187 6.86 2.60 -23.64
N THR A 188 7.93 3.25 -23.19
CA THR A 188 8.16 4.69 -23.37
C THR A 188 9.44 5.00 -24.13
N GLU A 189 10.37 4.05 -24.25
CA GLU A 189 11.61 4.22 -24.99
C GLU A 189 11.99 2.92 -25.72
N PRO A 190 12.42 2.96 -26.99
CA PRO A 190 12.39 4.15 -27.84
C PRO A 190 10.95 4.57 -28.16
N GLU A 191 10.75 5.85 -28.49
CA GLU A 191 9.42 6.35 -28.86
C GLU A 191 8.87 5.58 -30.07
N GLY A 192 7.61 5.16 -30.00
CA GLY A 192 6.96 4.35 -31.04
C GLY A 192 7.25 2.85 -30.97
N ALA A 193 8.11 2.38 -30.04
CA ALA A 193 8.30 0.95 -29.83
C ALA A 193 7.05 0.31 -29.21
N VAL A 194 6.74 -0.89 -29.68
CA VAL A 194 5.60 -1.69 -29.22
C VAL A 194 6.02 -3.14 -28.99
N TYR A 195 5.24 -3.87 -28.21
CA TYR A 195 5.37 -5.32 -28.19
C TYR A 195 4.82 -5.91 -29.48
N ASP A 196 5.64 -6.72 -30.15
CA ASP A 196 5.28 -7.44 -31.36
C ASP A 196 5.19 -8.95 -31.04
N PRO A 197 3.98 -9.54 -31.00
CA PRO A 197 3.79 -10.96 -30.74
C PRO A 197 4.38 -11.90 -31.80
N ALA A 198 4.53 -11.44 -33.05
CA ALA A 198 5.11 -12.24 -34.13
C ALA A 198 6.64 -12.29 -34.02
N LEU A 199 7.26 -11.16 -33.65
CA LEU A 199 8.70 -11.07 -33.38
C LEU A 199 9.09 -11.51 -31.97
N ARG A 200 8.09 -11.77 -31.10
CA ARG A 200 8.29 -12.26 -29.72
C ARG A 200 9.12 -11.29 -28.88
N GLY A 201 8.92 -9.99 -29.03
CA GLY A 201 9.75 -9.00 -28.33
C GLY A 201 9.29 -7.58 -28.52
N ILE A 202 10.09 -6.63 -28.02
CA ILE A 202 9.85 -5.20 -28.23
C ILE A 202 10.49 -4.78 -29.56
N ALA A 203 9.67 -4.21 -30.44
CA ALA A 203 10.05 -3.84 -31.79
C ALA A 203 9.78 -2.36 -32.07
N LEU A 204 10.59 -1.78 -32.95
CA LEU A 204 10.41 -0.46 -33.51
C LEU A 204 10.47 -0.60 -35.04
N ASN A 205 9.48 -0.05 -35.74
CA ASN A 205 9.38 -0.13 -37.21
C ASN A 205 9.45 -1.56 -37.78
N GLY A 206 8.90 -2.55 -37.05
CA GLY A 206 8.87 -3.95 -37.49
C GLY A 206 10.16 -4.72 -37.29
N GLU A 207 11.14 -4.18 -36.57
CA GLU A 207 12.38 -4.86 -36.18
C GLU A 207 12.57 -4.82 -34.67
N LEU A 208 13.11 -5.90 -34.10
CA LEU A 208 13.39 -5.97 -32.67
C LEU A 208 14.46 -4.94 -32.26
N VAL A 209 14.27 -4.33 -31.08
CA VAL A 209 15.14 -3.26 -30.59
C VAL A 209 16.43 -3.82 -29.99
N TYR A 210 17.59 -3.39 -30.50
CA TYR A 210 18.92 -3.61 -29.88
C TYR A 210 19.32 -2.47 -28.92
N GLY A 211 18.69 -1.30 -29.07
CA GLY A 211 18.93 -0.14 -28.24
C GLY A 211 18.34 -0.28 -26.83
N LYS A 212 18.39 0.82 -26.08
CA LYS A 212 17.74 0.92 -24.77
C LYS A 212 16.22 0.77 -24.94
N VAL A 213 15.61 -0.03 -24.09
CA VAL A 213 14.16 -0.15 -23.94
C VAL A 213 13.79 0.29 -22.53
N VAL A 214 12.77 1.15 -22.42
CA VAL A 214 12.19 1.55 -21.14
C VAL A 214 10.72 1.18 -21.13
N ILE A 215 10.34 0.35 -20.17
CA ILE A 215 8.96 0.17 -19.73
C ILE A 215 8.83 0.99 -18.46
N LYS A 216 8.02 2.03 -18.48
CA LYS A 216 7.84 2.91 -17.33
C LYS A 216 6.58 2.50 -16.56
N GLY A 217 6.75 2.21 -15.28
CA GLY A 217 5.63 2.07 -14.35
C GLY A 217 4.95 3.41 -14.16
N GLU A 218 3.62 3.42 -14.07
CA GLU A 218 2.88 4.57 -13.59
C GLU A 218 3.40 4.94 -12.20
N SER A 219 3.68 6.22 -11.97
CA SER A 219 4.16 6.66 -10.66
C SER A 219 3.11 6.35 -9.60
N VAL A 220 3.49 5.49 -8.64
CA VAL A 220 2.64 5.20 -7.49
C VAL A 220 2.57 6.48 -6.65
N THR A 221 1.39 7.09 -6.64
CA THR A 221 1.14 8.29 -5.85
C THR A 221 0.64 7.85 -4.49
N GLU A 222 1.40 8.16 -3.44
CA GLU A 222 0.93 8.05 -2.07
C GLU A 222 -0.11 9.14 -1.80
N TYR A 223 -1.24 8.74 -1.24
CA TYR A 223 -2.29 9.71 -0.92
C TYR A 223 -2.17 10.27 0.49
N GLY A 224 -1.28 9.74 1.34
CA GLY A 224 -1.17 10.14 2.74
C GLY A 224 -2.39 9.67 3.56
N LEU A 225 -2.92 8.51 3.21
CA LEU A 225 -4.03 7.84 3.90
C LEU A 225 -3.59 6.43 4.20
N THR A 226 -3.66 6.03 5.46
CA THR A 226 -3.36 4.66 5.88
C THR A 226 -4.63 4.05 6.48
N ILE A 227 -4.98 2.81 6.08
CA ILE A 227 -6.11 2.04 6.62
C ILE A 227 -5.59 0.69 7.09
N CYS A 228 -5.81 0.33 8.36
CA CYS A 228 -5.31 -0.92 8.97
C CYS A 228 -3.80 -1.18 8.71
N GLY A 229 -2.98 -0.12 8.76
CA GLY A 229 -1.55 -0.18 8.50
C GLY A 229 -1.14 -0.31 7.02
N VAL A 230 -2.10 -0.32 6.09
CA VAL A 230 -1.84 -0.30 4.63
C VAL A 230 -1.90 1.13 4.12
N GLU A 231 -0.81 1.61 3.53
CA GLU A 231 -0.76 2.91 2.86
C GLU A 231 -1.59 2.87 1.57
N ILE A 232 -2.48 3.85 1.39
CA ILE A 232 -3.36 3.94 0.23
C ILE A 232 -2.68 4.77 -0.86
N THR A 233 -2.58 4.17 -2.04
CA THR A 233 -1.87 4.73 -3.19
C THR A 233 -2.69 4.60 -4.46
N SER A 234 -2.21 5.18 -5.57
CA SER A 234 -2.80 4.97 -6.89
C SER A 234 -2.88 3.50 -7.31
N ALA A 235 -2.13 2.59 -6.70
CA ALA A 235 -2.14 1.17 -7.00
C ALA A 235 -3.25 0.38 -6.27
N ASN A 236 -3.73 0.82 -5.10
CA ASN A 236 -4.62 0.02 -4.25
C ASN A 236 -5.92 0.72 -3.79
N TYR A 237 -6.13 2.00 -4.11
CA TYR A 237 -7.30 2.76 -3.65
C TYR A 237 -8.65 2.20 -4.10
N ASN A 238 -8.68 1.40 -5.16
CA ASN A 238 -9.87 0.72 -5.69
C ASN A 238 -10.10 -0.67 -5.06
N ALA A 239 -9.24 -1.11 -4.14
CA ALA A 239 -9.25 -2.45 -3.57
C ALA A 239 -9.29 -2.46 -2.03
N LEU A 240 -9.82 -1.41 -1.40
CA LEU A 240 -9.84 -1.23 0.06
C LEU A 240 -10.54 -2.37 0.82
N SER A 241 -11.55 -3.01 0.19
CA SER A 241 -12.25 -4.15 0.78
C SER A 241 -11.38 -5.42 0.92
N LYS A 242 -10.18 -5.43 0.31
CA LYS A 242 -9.21 -6.54 0.45
C LYS A 242 -8.25 -6.35 1.62
N ILE A 243 -8.28 -5.20 2.30
CA ILE A 243 -7.42 -4.91 3.43
C ILE A 243 -7.93 -5.69 4.65
N ASP A 244 -7.05 -6.46 5.29
CA ASP A 244 -7.38 -7.19 6.51
C ASP A 244 -7.90 -6.23 7.60
N GLY A 245 -9.04 -6.60 8.21
CA GLY A 245 -9.73 -5.77 9.19
C GLY A 245 -10.77 -4.82 8.59
N VAL A 246 -10.93 -4.76 7.26
CA VAL A 246 -11.98 -3.99 6.58
C VAL A 246 -13.14 -4.91 6.17
N SER A 247 -14.38 -4.52 6.48
CA SER A 247 -15.61 -5.13 5.97
C SER A 247 -16.68 -4.08 5.66
N GLY A 248 -17.75 -4.49 4.97
CA GLY A 248 -18.76 -3.58 4.41
C GLY A 248 -18.24 -2.87 3.16
N THR A 249 -18.81 -1.71 2.84
CA THR A 249 -18.41 -0.94 1.64
C THR A 249 -17.52 0.24 2.03
N VAL A 250 -16.26 0.19 1.59
CA VAL A 250 -15.26 1.26 1.78
C VAL A 250 -14.67 1.63 0.43
N SER A 251 -14.70 2.91 0.10
CA SER A 251 -14.13 3.44 -1.16
C SER A 251 -13.46 4.79 -0.92
N TYR A 252 -12.39 5.05 -1.65
CA TYR A 252 -11.68 6.33 -1.59
C TYR A 252 -11.62 6.95 -2.98
N ASP A 253 -12.07 8.20 -3.10
CA ASP A 253 -11.93 9.03 -4.28
C ASP A 253 -10.80 10.05 -4.03
N PRO A 254 -9.60 9.84 -4.60
CA PRO A 254 -8.47 10.74 -4.40
C PRO A 254 -8.68 12.12 -5.04
N GLY A 255 -9.47 12.23 -6.10
CA GLY A 255 -9.74 13.50 -6.78
C GLY A 255 -10.58 14.44 -5.93
N ASN A 256 -11.50 13.88 -5.14
CA ASN A 256 -12.35 14.64 -4.20
C ASN A 256 -11.91 14.54 -2.74
N LYS A 257 -10.82 13.80 -2.45
CA LYS A 257 -10.36 13.51 -1.08
C LYS A 257 -11.50 12.95 -0.22
N LEU A 258 -12.25 12.01 -0.78
CA LEU A 258 -13.50 11.50 -0.19
C LEU A 258 -13.38 10.02 0.13
N LEU A 259 -13.31 9.69 1.42
CA LEU A 259 -13.43 8.32 1.92
C LEU A 259 -14.91 8.04 2.26
N THR A 260 -15.55 7.15 1.53
CA THR A 260 -16.94 6.73 1.80
C THR A 260 -16.95 5.43 2.60
N LEU A 261 -17.64 5.45 3.73
CA LEU A 261 -17.92 4.31 4.59
C LEU A 261 -19.42 4.03 4.54
N GLN A 262 -19.81 2.85 4.06
CA GLN A 262 -21.20 2.41 4.01
C GLN A 262 -21.36 1.03 4.67
N ASN A 263 -22.04 1.02 5.82
CA ASN A 263 -22.18 -0.16 6.68
C ASN A 263 -20.83 -0.86 6.91
N ALA A 264 -19.77 -0.07 7.06
CA ALA A 264 -18.40 -0.54 7.10
C ALA A 264 -17.91 -0.80 8.53
N THR A 265 -17.04 -1.79 8.68
CA THR A 265 -16.23 -1.98 9.88
C THR A 265 -14.76 -1.94 9.51
N ILE A 266 -13.97 -1.13 10.21
CA ILE A 266 -12.51 -1.06 10.07
C ILE A 266 -11.91 -1.27 11.46
N SER A 267 -11.29 -2.43 11.68
CA SER A 267 -10.73 -2.84 12.97
C SER A 267 -9.25 -3.18 12.84
N TYR A 268 -8.41 -2.51 13.62
CA TYR A 268 -6.97 -2.76 13.61
C TYR A 268 -6.40 -2.73 15.03
N ASP A 269 -5.82 -3.83 15.48
CA ASP A 269 -5.33 -4.01 16.86
C ASP A 269 -3.86 -3.63 17.06
N LYS A 270 -3.10 -3.46 15.97
CA LYS A 270 -1.66 -3.15 16.01
C LYS A 270 -1.37 -1.64 16.05
N ASN A 271 -2.23 -0.81 15.46
CA ASN A 271 -2.05 0.64 15.35
C ASN A 271 -3.40 1.36 15.16
N ASN A 272 -3.40 2.62 14.70
CA ASN A 272 -4.61 3.34 14.32
C ASN A 272 -5.39 2.58 13.21
N ALA A 273 -6.72 2.61 13.27
CA ALA A 273 -7.55 2.05 12.20
C ALA A 273 -7.45 2.90 10.92
N ILE A 274 -7.43 4.23 11.07
CA ILE A 274 -7.23 5.19 9.99
C ILE A 274 -6.23 6.28 10.43
N VAL A 275 -5.24 6.55 9.58
CA VAL A 275 -4.34 7.72 9.69
C VAL A 275 -4.47 8.58 8.44
N SER A 276 -4.58 9.90 8.60
CA SER A 276 -4.63 10.83 7.47
C SER A 276 -3.66 12.02 7.61
N TYR A 277 -2.94 12.26 6.53
CA TYR A 277 -2.12 13.44 6.27
C TYR A 277 -2.71 14.30 5.13
N ILE A 278 -3.94 14.01 4.70
CA ILE A 278 -4.62 14.69 3.60
C ILE A 278 -5.26 15.99 4.08
N ASP A 279 -4.88 17.10 3.46
CA ASP A 279 -5.54 18.40 3.68
C ASP A 279 -6.94 18.44 3.07
N GLY A 280 -7.94 18.46 3.94
CA GLY A 280 -9.35 18.50 3.57
C GLY A 280 -9.94 17.11 3.29
N LEU A 281 -9.48 16.06 3.98
CA LEU A 281 -10.11 14.73 3.87
C LEU A 281 -11.58 14.82 4.31
N MET A 282 -12.47 14.29 3.49
CA MET A 282 -13.87 14.08 3.82
C MET A 282 -14.14 12.60 4.06
N ILE A 283 -14.72 12.25 5.21
CA ILE A 283 -15.24 10.92 5.51
C ILE A 283 -16.76 10.97 5.41
N LYS A 284 -17.33 10.36 4.37
CA LYS A 284 -18.79 10.25 4.17
C LYS A 284 -19.29 8.94 4.77
N VAL A 285 -20.15 9.02 5.78
CA VAL A 285 -20.70 7.88 6.51
C VAL A 285 -22.16 7.66 6.12
N ILE A 286 -22.46 6.46 5.64
CA ILE A 286 -23.77 6.02 5.19
C ILE A 286 -24.15 4.76 5.98
N GLY A 287 -25.39 4.69 6.47
CA GLY A 287 -25.79 3.61 7.37
C GLY A 287 -25.00 3.64 8.68
N THR A 288 -24.68 2.48 9.25
CA THR A 288 -23.97 2.38 10.54
C THR A 288 -22.56 1.84 10.34
N ASN A 289 -21.56 2.65 10.67
CA ASN A 289 -20.14 2.33 10.47
C ASN A 289 -19.42 2.20 11.81
N THR A 290 -18.38 1.39 11.88
CA THR A 290 -17.60 1.14 13.10
C THR A 290 -16.11 1.17 12.82
N LEU A 291 -15.36 1.95 13.60
CA LEU A 291 -13.90 1.96 13.62
C LEU A 291 -13.42 1.52 15.00
N THR A 292 -12.45 0.60 15.06
CA THR A 292 -11.89 0.13 16.34
C THR A 292 -10.37 0.01 16.32
N ALA A 293 -9.73 0.47 17.39
CA ALA A 293 -8.31 0.27 17.69
C ALA A 293 -8.11 -0.08 19.17
N VAL A 294 -6.97 -0.67 19.52
CA VAL A 294 -6.67 -1.03 20.91
C VAL A 294 -5.77 0.01 21.55
N ASP A 295 -4.49 0.04 21.18
CA ASP A 295 -3.45 0.79 21.91
C ASP A 295 -3.13 2.18 21.35
N ASN A 296 -3.84 2.59 20.30
CA ASN A 296 -3.59 3.86 19.60
C ASN A 296 -4.92 4.57 19.33
N ALA A 297 -4.82 5.84 18.94
CA ALA A 297 -6.00 6.55 18.51
C ALA A 297 -6.70 5.83 17.34
N THR A 298 -8.04 5.74 17.32
CA THR A 298 -8.69 4.94 16.27
C THR A 298 -8.68 5.66 14.93
N LEU A 299 -9.05 6.95 14.94
CA LEU A 299 -8.95 7.86 13.80
C LEU A 299 -7.99 8.98 14.19
N SER A 300 -6.83 9.05 13.53
CA SER A 300 -5.80 10.06 13.76
C SER A 300 -5.51 10.85 12.49
N PHE A 301 -5.40 12.16 12.59
CA PHE A 301 -5.12 13.00 11.42
C PHE A 301 -4.32 14.25 11.79
N ARG A 302 -3.47 14.70 10.85
CA ARG A 302 -2.60 15.89 11.01
C ARG A 302 -2.95 17.06 10.08
N LYS A 303 -3.99 16.90 9.28
CA LYS A 303 -4.52 17.93 8.39
C LYS A 303 -6.05 17.98 8.50
N PRO A 304 -6.72 19.09 8.16
CA PRO A 304 -8.14 19.26 8.42
C PRO A 304 -9.00 18.12 7.87
N LEU A 305 -9.92 17.64 8.70
CA LEU A 305 -10.80 16.49 8.37
C LEU A 305 -12.26 16.83 8.65
N THR A 306 -13.15 16.39 7.75
CA THR A 306 -14.61 16.51 7.90
C THR A 306 -15.29 15.15 7.88
N ILE A 307 -16.16 14.87 8.85
CA ILE A 307 -17.03 13.68 8.88
C ILE A 307 -18.45 14.11 8.54
N MET A 308 -19.08 13.49 7.54
CA MET A 308 -20.39 13.89 7.00
C MET A 308 -21.20 12.70 6.46
N GLY A 309 -22.42 12.88 5.94
CA GLY A 309 -23.13 11.85 5.16
C GLY A 309 -24.44 11.31 5.73
N GLY A 310 -24.97 11.89 6.81
CA GLY A 310 -26.27 11.53 7.40
C GLY A 310 -26.29 10.22 8.20
N GLY A 311 -25.29 9.34 8.02
CA GLY A 311 -25.18 8.07 8.74
C GLY A 311 -24.63 8.20 10.17
N VAL A 312 -24.31 7.03 10.74
CA VAL A 312 -23.72 6.86 12.08
C VAL A 312 -22.29 6.36 11.94
N LEU A 313 -21.37 6.98 12.67
CA LEU A 313 -19.99 6.51 12.85
C LEU A 313 -19.72 6.21 14.32
N ASN A 314 -19.43 4.96 14.63
CA ASN A 314 -18.97 4.55 15.95
C ASN A 314 -17.45 4.42 15.92
N VAL A 315 -16.75 5.07 16.85
CA VAL A 315 -15.29 5.07 16.92
C VAL A 315 -14.88 4.68 18.32
N LYS A 316 -14.10 3.60 18.45
CA LYS A 316 -13.67 3.09 19.76
C LYS A 316 -12.17 2.88 19.84
N SER A 317 -11.55 3.41 20.88
CA SER A 317 -10.17 3.10 21.29
C SER A 317 -10.17 2.53 22.71
N LYS A 318 -9.17 1.74 23.10
CA LYS A 318 -9.08 1.22 24.47
C LYS A 318 -8.27 2.13 25.39
N THR A 319 -7.11 2.60 24.93
CA THR A 319 -6.12 3.28 25.80
C THR A 319 -5.69 4.67 25.31
N ASP A 320 -6.15 5.12 24.14
CA ASP A 320 -5.82 6.43 23.56
C ASP A 320 -7.10 7.09 22.99
N CYS A 321 -7.01 8.14 22.18
CA CYS A 321 -8.15 8.88 21.66
C CYS A 321 -9.05 8.02 20.76
N ALA A 322 -10.38 8.07 20.87
CA ALA A 322 -11.19 7.51 19.78
C ALA A 322 -10.98 8.32 18.47
N ILE A 323 -11.04 9.65 18.56
CA ILE A 323 -10.74 10.56 17.45
C ILE A 323 -9.68 11.57 17.91
N PHE A 324 -8.56 11.63 17.18
CA PHE A 324 -7.43 12.50 17.50
C PHE A 324 -7.14 13.50 16.37
N ALA A 325 -7.45 14.78 16.63
CA ALA A 325 -7.17 15.90 15.76
C ALA A 325 -5.78 16.48 16.08
N ASN A 326 -4.72 15.81 15.64
CA ASN A 326 -3.35 16.13 16.03
C ASN A 326 -2.88 17.45 15.37
N GLU A 327 -2.85 18.55 16.15
CA GLU A 327 -2.47 19.90 15.71
C GLU A 327 -3.29 20.39 14.50
N THR A 328 -4.56 19.99 14.43
CA THR A 328 -5.42 20.27 13.28
C THR A 328 -6.89 20.39 13.67
N ASN A 329 -7.75 20.71 12.71
CA ASN A 329 -9.16 20.97 12.91
C ASN A 329 -10.02 19.75 12.54
N LEU A 330 -11.06 19.53 13.35
CA LEU A 330 -12.11 18.54 13.10
C LEU A 330 -13.43 19.24 12.80
N THR A 331 -14.13 18.79 11.76
CA THR A 331 -15.52 19.13 11.51
C THR A 331 -16.39 17.88 11.51
N ILE A 332 -17.53 17.92 12.20
CA ILE A 332 -18.60 16.92 12.07
C ILE A 332 -19.84 17.66 11.55
N ASP A 333 -20.37 17.20 10.41
CA ASP A 333 -21.41 17.91 9.67
C ASP A 333 -22.55 16.96 9.25
N ASN A 334 -23.76 17.23 9.75
CA ASN A 334 -24.98 16.53 9.39
C ASN A 334 -24.85 14.98 9.42
N CYS A 335 -24.32 14.44 10.51
CA CYS A 335 -24.23 13.01 10.77
C CYS A 335 -24.27 12.72 12.28
N THR A 336 -24.21 11.44 12.64
CA THR A 336 -24.08 11.01 14.04
C THR A 336 -22.70 10.40 14.27
N VAL A 337 -21.99 10.86 15.30
CA VAL A 337 -20.69 10.30 15.72
C VAL A 337 -20.75 9.87 17.18
N ASN A 338 -20.41 8.62 17.44
CA ASN A 338 -20.29 8.07 18.79
C ASN A 338 -18.82 7.69 19.03
N ALA A 339 -18.13 8.43 19.90
CA ALA A 339 -16.73 8.22 20.25
C ALA A 339 -16.59 7.70 21.68
N GLU A 340 -15.93 6.56 21.86
CA GLU A 340 -15.76 5.91 23.17
C GLU A 340 -14.31 5.50 23.39
N SER A 341 -13.75 5.84 24.55
CA SER A 341 -12.40 5.43 24.93
C SER A 341 -12.16 5.35 26.44
N GLY A 342 -11.22 4.49 26.84
CA GLY A 342 -10.65 4.47 28.18
C GLY A 342 -9.78 5.67 28.54
N ALA A 343 -9.36 6.50 27.57
CA ALA A 343 -8.57 7.70 27.79
C ALA A 343 -9.36 8.97 27.39
N TYR A 344 -9.19 9.43 26.15
CA TYR A 344 -9.91 10.57 25.58
C TYR A 344 -10.91 10.08 24.52
N ALA A 345 -12.14 10.60 24.48
CA ALA A 345 -13.01 10.27 23.35
C ALA A 345 -12.64 11.09 22.11
N ILE A 346 -12.76 12.42 22.17
CA ILE A 346 -12.41 13.31 21.05
C ILE A 346 -11.44 14.37 21.58
N ALA A 347 -10.22 14.43 21.04
CA ALA A 347 -9.21 15.36 21.52
C ALA A 347 -8.35 15.96 20.40
N GLY A 348 -7.85 17.17 20.64
CA GLY A 348 -6.66 17.70 19.95
C GLY A 348 -5.37 17.28 20.66
N LYS A 349 -4.21 17.80 20.25
CA LYS A 349 -2.92 17.46 20.87
C LYS A 349 -2.71 18.19 22.20
N ASN A 350 -3.00 19.49 22.24
CA ASN A 350 -2.82 20.30 23.45
C ASN A 350 -3.75 21.51 23.55
N GLY A 351 -4.67 21.69 22.59
CA GLY A 351 -5.62 22.81 22.59
C GLY A 351 -5.01 24.18 22.34
N SER A 352 -3.82 24.25 21.73
CA SER A 352 -3.17 25.52 21.39
C SER A 352 -3.73 26.13 20.10
N SER A 353 -4.18 25.29 19.15
CA SER A 353 -4.62 25.76 17.83
C SER A 353 -5.82 25.00 17.25
N GLU A 354 -6.10 23.82 17.79
CA GLU A 354 -7.07 22.86 17.29
C GLU A 354 -8.49 23.38 17.48
N LYS A 355 -9.28 23.37 16.40
CA LYS A 355 -10.69 23.75 16.44
C LYS A 355 -11.57 22.54 16.18
N PHE A 356 -12.58 22.37 17.02
CA PHE A 356 -13.62 21.38 16.81
C PHE A 356 -14.91 22.08 16.41
N THR A 357 -15.43 21.79 15.22
CA THR A 357 -16.70 22.34 14.74
C THR A 357 -17.73 21.24 14.57
N ILE A 358 -18.94 21.48 15.07
CA ILE A 358 -20.08 20.58 14.92
C ILE A 358 -21.22 21.39 14.27
N ARG A 359 -21.72 20.90 13.13
CA ARG A 359 -22.81 21.54 12.37
C ARG A 359 -23.97 20.54 12.21
N ASN A 360 -25.14 20.88 12.76
CA ASN A 360 -26.38 20.09 12.59
C ASN A 360 -26.21 18.58 12.82
N ALA A 361 -25.29 18.20 13.70
CA ALA A 361 -24.89 16.82 13.92
C ALA A 361 -25.21 16.38 15.35
N THR A 362 -25.20 15.07 15.57
CA THR A 362 -25.29 14.49 16.91
C THR A 362 -23.95 13.86 17.26
N VAL A 363 -23.37 14.26 18.39
CA VAL A 363 -22.10 13.71 18.88
C VAL A 363 -22.29 13.17 20.28
N THR A 364 -21.92 11.90 20.48
CA THR A 364 -21.78 11.29 21.81
C THR A 364 -20.31 11.00 22.06
N ALA A 365 -19.76 11.48 23.16
CA ALA A 365 -18.36 11.28 23.53
C ALA A 365 -18.23 10.74 24.97
N ILE A 366 -17.49 9.66 25.14
CA ILE A 366 -17.23 9.03 26.46
C ILE A 366 -15.73 8.73 26.56
N GLY A 367 -14.98 9.60 27.25
CA GLY A 367 -13.56 9.40 27.55
C GLY A 367 -13.35 9.32 29.07
N THR A 368 -13.09 8.12 29.60
CA THR A 368 -13.17 7.87 31.06
C THR A 368 -11.90 8.19 31.84
N GLY A 369 -10.73 8.12 31.21
CA GLY A 369 -9.45 8.40 31.86
C GLY A 369 -9.16 9.89 31.98
N ASN A 370 -9.23 10.60 30.85
CA ASN A 370 -8.69 11.95 30.74
C ASN A 370 -9.74 13.00 30.34
N GLY A 371 -10.74 12.62 29.54
CA GLY A 371 -11.93 13.44 29.30
C GLY A 371 -12.63 13.15 27.98
N SER A 372 -13.90 13.53 27.89
CA SER A 372 -14.74 13.19 26.75
C SER A 372 -14.52 14.09 25.53
N ILE A 373 -14.35 15.40 25.73
CA ILE A 373 -14.02 16.36 24.67
C ILE A 373 -12.99 17.33 25.25
N CYS A 374 -11.73 17.21 24.83
CA CYS A 374 -10.58 17.90 25.42
C CYS A 374 -9.59 18.45 24.39
N ASP A 375 -8.63 19.25 24.84
CA ASP A 375 -7.48 19.70 24.08
C ASP A 375 -7.83 20.40 22.76
N PHE A 376 -8.91 21.19 22.77
CA PHE A 376 -9.27 22.10 21.68
C PHE A 376 -9.10 23.54 22.13
N ALA A 377 -8.56 24.39 21.25
CA ALA A 377 -8.54 25.83 21.46
C ALA A 377 -9.95 26.42 21.41
N GLU A 378 -10.82 25.82 20.60
CA GLU A 378 -12.16 26.34 20.30
C GLU A 378 -13.13 25.20 19.99
N LEU A 379 -14.33 25.23 20.61
CA LEU A 379 -15.47 24.39 20.26
C LEU A 379 -16.57 25.24 19.62
N ASN A 380 -16.85 24.99 18.34
CA ASN A 380 -17.83 25.70 17.54
C ASN A 380 -19.08 24.86 17.33
N LEU A 381 -20.20 25.27 17.92
CA LEU A 381 -21.48 24.61 17.76
C LEU A 381 -22.39 25.44 16.83
N LYS A 382 -22.83 24.85 15.73
CA LYS A 382 -23.74 25.50 14.76
C LYS A 382 -24.99 24.64 14.60
N GLY A 383 -26.14 25.19 14.98
CA GLY A 383 -27.41 24.44 14.99
C GLY A 383 -27.39 23.22 15.91
N CYS A 384 -26.58 23.24 16.97
CA CYS A 384 -26.49 22.19 17.96
C CYS A 384 -26.06 22.75 19.32
N ASN A 385 -26.33 22.01 20.40
CA ASN A 385 -26.01 22.40 21.77
C ASN A 385 -25.54 21.19 22.57
N ILE A 386 -24.72 21.41 23.61
CA ILE A 386 -24.40 20.38 24.62
C ILE A 386 -25.67 20.15 25.45
N THR A 387 -26.17 18.92 25.46
CA THR A 387 -27.41 18.53 26.15
C THR A 387 -27.17 17.59 27.33
N GLU A 388 -26.05 16.84 27.33
CA GLU A 388 -25.67 15.97 28.45
C GLU A 388 -24.16 16.12 28.73
N PRO A 389 -23.74 16.12 30.01
CA PRO A 389 -24.59 16.26 31.19
C PRO A 389 -25.21 17.68 31.26
N SER A 390 -26.34 17.81 31.95
CA SER A 390 -27.00 19.12 32.09
C SER A 390 -26.06 20.13 32.76
N GLY A 391 -25.94 21.32 32.19
CA GLY A 391 -25.04 22.38 32.66
C GLY A 391 -23.59 22.26 32.18
N ALA A 392 -23.24 21.21 31.43
CA ALA A 392 -21.92 21.13 30.81
C ALA A 392 -21.74 22.22 29.76
N LYS A 393 -20.53 22.77 29.70
CA LYS A 393 -20.13 23.81 28.74
C LYS A 393 -18.69 23.63 28.34
N PHE A 394 -18.30 24.20 27.21
CA PHE A 394 -16.89 24.31 26.85
C PHE A 394 -16.22 25.42 27.68
N ASP A 395 -15.07 25.13 28.27
CA ASP A 395 -14.24 26.10 28.97
C ASP A 395 -12.96 26.39 28.15
N PRO A 396 -12.84 27.59 27.53
CA PRO A 396 -11.67 27.94 26.72
C PRO A 396 -10.35 28.03 27.50
N SER A 397 -10.38 28.17 28.82
CA SER A 397 -9.17 28.19 29.66
C SER A 397 -8.69 26.77 29.94
N MET A 398 -9.63 25.85 30.21
CA MET A 398 -9.33 24.43 30.42
C MET A 398 -9.24 23.61 29.13
N LYS A 399 -9.62 24.18 27.98
CA LYS A 399 -9.57 23.56 26.65
C LYS A 399 -10.44 22.31 26.51
N CYS A 400 -11.48 22.17 27.34
CA CYS A 400 -12.32 20.98 27.38
C CYS A 400 -13.78 21.29 27.72
N VAL A 401 -14.65 20.30 27.56
CA VAL A 401 -16.01 20.34 28.12
C VAL A 401 -15.95 20.04 29.62
N VAL A 402 -16.49 20.96 30.41
CA VAL A 402 -16.49 20.91 31.88
C VAL A 402 -17.91 20.89 32.44
N LEU A 403 -18.04 20.33 33.64
CA LEU A 403 -19.21 20.44 34.50
C LEU A 403 -18.74 20.89 35.87
N ASN A 404 -19.33 21.97 36.41
CA ASN A 404 -18.93 22.55 37.71
C ASN A 404 -17.43 22.89 37.82
N GLY A 405 -16.79 23.24 36.70
CA GLY A 405 -15.36 23.57 36.64
C GLY A 405 -14.41 22.36 36.56
N GLU A 406 -14.95 21.14 36.45
CA GLU A 406 -14.15 19.92 36.29
C GLU A 406 -14.34 19.32 34.90
N THR A 407 -13.26 18.77 34.32
CA THR A 407 -13.31 18.07 33.03
C THR A 407 -14.30 16.92 33.06
N VAL A 408 -15.23 16.88 32.09
CA VAL A 408 -16.21 15.79 31.99
C VAL A 408 -15.52 14.53 31.47
N LYS A 409 -15.46 13.50 32.32
CA LYS A 409 -14.97 12.14 32.00
C LYS A 409 -16.10 11.11 31.82
N SER A 410 -17.34 11.60 31.78
CA SER A 410 -18.55 10.81 31.54
C SER A 410 -19.15 11.19 30.19
N LYS A 411 -20.30 10.62 29.86
CA LYS A 411 -20.97 10.86 28.59
C LYS A 411 -21.28 12.33 28.37
N VAL A 412 -20.72 12.89 27.30
CA VAL A 412 -21.10 14.18 26.72
C VAL A 412 -21.98 13.91 25.50
N VAL A 413 -23.13 14.58 25.41
CA VAL A 413 -24.00 14.52 24.23
C VAL A 413 -24.22 15.92 23.70
N ILE A 414 -23.99 16.09 22.41
CA ILE A 414 -24.31 17.27 21.62
C ILE A 414 -25.39 16.87 20.62
N LYS A 415 -26.52 17.57 20.62
CA LYS A 415 -27.63 17.30 19.71
C LYS A 415 -27.92 18.51 18.84
N LYS A 416 -28.46 18.24 17.66
CA LYS A 416 -29.07 19.26 16.81
C LYS A 416 -30.12 20.04 17.59
N ASP A 417 -30.12 21.36 17.38
CA ASP A 417 -31.17 22.22 17.85
C ASP A 417 -32.37 22.05 16.90
N PRO A 418 -33.52 21.53 17.36
CA PRO A 418 -34.69 21.32 16.50
C PRO A 418 -35.27 22.63 15.95
N THR A 419 -34.85 23.79 16.48
CA THR A 419 -35.30 25.11 16.03
C THR A 419 -34.30 25.80 15.09
N ALA A 420 -33.12 25.22 14.86
CA ALA A 420 -32.16 25.77 13.92
C ALA A 420 -32.63 25.59 12.47
N ILE A 421 -32.63 26.68 11.70
CA ILE A 421 -32.91 26.64 10.26
C ILE A 421 -31.75 25.90 9.58
N GLU A 422 -32.03 24.76 8.96
CA GLU A 422 -31.04 24.04 8.17
C GLU A 422 -30.53 24.94 7.03
N THR A 423 -29.25 25.25 7.02
CA THR A 423 -28.60 25.75 5.80
C THR A 423 -28.70 24.65 4.75
N PRO A 424 -29.27 24.92 3.56
CA PRO A 424 -29.39 23.89 2.53
C PRO A 424 -28.00 23.34 2.18
N THR A 425 -27.80 22.05 2.48
CA THR A 425 -26.60 21.34 2.09
C THR A 425 -26.69 21.08 0.59
N ALA A 426 -25.82 21.69 -0.20
CA ALA A 426 -25.72 21.37 -1.61
C ALA A 426 -25.26 19.91 -1.73
N ASP A 427 -26.16 19.05 -2.21
CA ASP A 427 -25.81 17.69 -2.60
C ASP A 427 -24.97 17.78 -3.88
N ASN A 428 -23.66 17.96 -3.70
CA ASN A 428 -22.68 18.03 -4.79
C ASN A 428 -22.36 16.64 -5.36
N THR A 429 -23.16 15.61 -5.03
CA THR A 429 -23.07 14.34 -5.74
C THR A 429 -23.41 14.62 -7.20
N ALA A 430 -22.40 14.73 -8.06
CA ALA A 430 -22.57 14.90 -9.48
C ALA A 430 -23.31 13.66 -10.01
N VAL A 431 -24.64 13.72 -10.06
CA VAL A 431 -25.44 12.65 -10.63
C VAL A 431 -25.11 12.62 -12.11
N GLN A 432 -24.31 11.62 -12.53
CA GLN A 432 -23.97 11.44 -13.93
C GLN A 432 -25.26 11.19 -14.71
N GLY A 433 -25.50 12.01 -15.71
CA GLY A 433 -26.75 12.00 -16.44
C GLY A 433 -26.93 13.25 -17.29
N ILE A 434 -27.82 13.11 -18.26
CA ILE A 434 -28.27 14.21 -19.11
C ILE A 434 -29.67 14.57 -18.64
N TYR A 435 -29.91 15.85 -18.39
CA TYR A 435 -31.20 16.37 -17.97
C TYR A 435 -31.64 17.50 -18.90
N THR A 436 -32.95 17.65 -19.07
CA THR A 436 -33.52 18.87 -19.64
C THR A 436 -33.37 20.04 -18.67
N LEU A 437 -33.56 21.28 -19.14
CA LEU A 437 -33.58 22.47 -18.27
C LEU A 437 -34.71 22.44 -17.22
N SER A 438 -35.76 21.64 -17.45
CA SER A 438 -36.84 21.41 -16.48
C SER A 438 -36.56 20.25 -15.52
N GLY A 439 -35.35 19.68 -15.54
CA GLY A 439 -34.92 18.64 -14.59
C GLY A 439 -35.35 17.21 -14.94
N VAL A 440 -35.88 16.97 -16.14
CA VAL A 440 -36.25 15.60 -16.58
C VAL A 440 -35.00 14.85 -17.03
N ARG A 441 -34.76 13.67 -16.46
CA ARG A 441 -33.64 12.79 -16.82
C ARG A 441 -33.85 12.20 -18.22
N MET A 442 -32.84 12.31 -19.07
CA MET A 442 -32.79 11.74 -20.42
C MET A 442 -31.99 10.43 -20.40
N SER A 443 -32.48 9.42 -21.10
CA SER A 443 -31.75 8.18 -21.38
C SER A 443 -30.98 8.30 -22.71
N GLY A 444 -29.85 7.59 -22.82
CA GLY A 444 -28.99 7.59 -24.01
C GLY A 444 -27.83 8.59 -23.94
N GLU A 445 -27.09 8.74 -25.05
CA GLU A 445 -25.97 9.68 -25.16
C GLU A 445 -26.44 11.03 -25.70
N LEU A 446 -25.70 12.11 -25.38
CA LEU A 446 -26.02 13.45 -25.87
C LEU A 446 -26.13 13.48 -27.40
N LYS A 447 -25.31 12.69 -28.11
CA LYS A 447 -25.31 12.60 -29.58
C LYS A 447 -26.62 12.06 -30.18
N ASP A 448 -27.47 11.44 -29.39
CA ASP A 448 -28.73 10.83 -29.85
C ASP A 448 -29.97 11.70 -29.54
N LEU A 449 -29.83 12.74 -28.71
CA LEU A 449 -30.95 13.63 -28.33
C LEU A 449 -31.31 14.67 -29.40
N PRO A 450 -32.52 15.25 -29.43
CA PRO A 450 -32.82 16.38 -30.31
C PRO A 450 -31.89 17.59 -30.08
N LYS A 451 -31.82 18.52 -31.04
CA LYS A 451 -31.12 19.81 -30.85
C LYS A 451 -31.76 20.56 -29.69
N GLY A 452 -30.94 21.13 -28.80
CA GLY A 452 -31.45 21.76 -27.60
C GLY A 452 -30.39 22.05 -26.54
N VAL A 453 -30.84 22.53 -25.38
CA VAL A 453 -29.99 22.82 -24.22
C VAL A 453 -30.23 21.76 -23.15
N TYR A 454 -29.14 21.14 -22.69
CA TYR A 454 -29.16 20.08 -21.69
C TYR A 454 -28.22 20.40 -20.53
N ILE A 455 -28.47 19.80 -19.37
CA ILE A 455 -27.52 19.73 -18.27
C ILE A 455 -26.86 18.35 -18.33
N VAL A 456 -25.59 18.29 -18.71
CA VAL A 456 -24.81 17.05 -18.81
C VAL A 456 -23.79 17.04 -17.68
N ASN A 457 -23.93 16.11 -16.74
CA ASN A 457 -23.04 15.99 -15.58
C ASN A 457 -22.82 17.34 -14.85
N GLY A 458 -23.92 18.08 -14.66
CA GLY A 458 -23.91 19.39 -13.98
C GLY A 458 -23.48 20.59 -14.84
N LYS A 459 -23.13 20.40 -16.12
CA LYS A 459 -22.77 21.51 -17.03
C LYS A 459 -23.85 21.75 -18.09
N LYS A 460 -24.17 23.01 -18.35
CA LYS A 460 -25.05 23.41 -19.47
C LYS A 460 -24.32 23.17 -20.79
N VAL A 461 -24.90 22.35 -21.66
CA VAL A 461 -24.38 22.01 -22.99
C VAL A 461 -25.44 22.33 -24.05
N VAL A 462 -25.03 22.99 -25.12
CA VAL A 462 -25.88 23.26 -26.28
C VAL A 462 -25.57 22.21 -27.35
N LYS A 463 -26.57 21.39 -27.71
CA LYS A 463 -26.48 20.47 -28.82
C LYS A 463 -26.97 21.18 -30.10
N GLN A 464 -26.03 21.38 -31.03
CA GLN A 464 -26.27 22.05 -32.30
C GLN A 464 -26.87 21.17 -33.38
#